data_AF-A0AA41DVM9-F1
#
_entry.id   AF-A0AA41DVM9-F1
#
_cell.length_a   1.000
_cell.length_b   1.000
_cell.length_c   1.000
_cell.angle_alpha   90.00
_cell.angle_beta   90.00
_cell.angle_gamma   90.00
#
_symmetry.space_group_name_H-M   'P 1'
#
loop_
_entity.id
_entity.type
_entity.pdbx_description
1 polymer ?
#
loop_
_entity_poly.entity_id
_entity_poly.type
_entity_poly.pdbx_seq_one_letter_code
_entity_poly.pdbx_strand_id
1 'polypeptide(L)'
;MNLAGLLPYVMPIGIGLLVVLLLSLVPDPHRRPLNALGIAGAGGVYFSGGGLDAWELPFGALMLYVAYRGLTSWTFIGIGWLLHTAWDVVHHLKGNPILPFAHDSSLGCAICDPVIALWCLRGGPSLRELLPGRRVPRRRVVT
;
A
#
# COMPACT_ATOMS: atom_id res chain seq x y z
N MET A 1 9.68 10.57 -26.16
CA MET A 1 8.55 10.36 -25.22
C MET A 1 8.13 11.72 -24.70
N ASN A 2 6.88 12.11 -24.94
CA ASN A 2 6.28 13.37 -24.49
C ASN A 2 5.72 13.22 -23.07
N LEU A 3 5.62 14.33 -22.32
CA LEU A 3 5.15 14.37 -20.92
C LEU A 3 3.84 13.60 -20.68
N ALA A 4 2.90 13.65 -21.63
CA ALA A 4 1.64 12.91 -21.57
C ALA A 4 1.83 11.39 -21.51
N GLY A 5 2.86 10.83 -22.16
CA GLY A 5 3.17 9.41 -22.12
C GLY A 5 3.84 8.95 -20.81
N LEU A 6 4.35 9.88 -20.00
CA LEU A 6 4.93 9.57 -18.67
C LEU A 6 3.89 9.66 -17.55
N LEU A 7 2.78 10.34 -17.79
CA LEU A 7 1.75 10.62 -16.79
C LEU A 7 1.19 9.36 -16.10
N PRO A 8 0.94 8.24 -16.80
CA PRO A 8 0.46 7.00 -16.16
C PRO A 8 1.44 6.36 -15.19
N TYR A 9 2.74 6.69 -15.27
CA TYR A 9 3.78 6.14 -14.39
C TYR A 9 4.11 7.10 -13.24
N VAL A 10 4.10 8.41 -13.49
CA VAL A 10 4.43 9.42 -12.50
C VAL A 10 3.27 9.65 -11.52
N MET A 11 2.02 9.64 -12.01
CA MET A 11 0.86 9.89 -11.18
C MET A 11 0.69 8.86 -10.05
N PRO A 12 0.79 7.54 -10.29
CA PRO A 12 0.69 6.57 -9.21
C PRO A 12 1.80 6.67 -8.16
N ILE A 13 3.02 7.03 -8.57
CA ILE A 13 4.11 7.33 -7.63
C ILE A 13 3.71 8.53 -6.74
N GLY A 14 3.16 9.59 -7.35
CA GLY A 14 2.66 10.76 -6.62
C GLY A 14 1.53 10.40 -5.64
N ILE A 15 0.61 9.51 -6.04
CA ILE A 15 -0.47 9.00 -5.18
C ILE A 15 0.11 8.19 -4.02
N GLY A 16 1.05 7.28 -4.27
CA GLY A 16 1.72 6.50 -3.23
C GLY A 16 2.44 7.39 -2.22
N LEU A 17 3.13 8.44 -2.68
CA LEU A 17 3.75 9.44 -1.81
C LEU A 17 2.73 10.24 -1.00
N LEU A 18 1.58 10.60 -1.60
CA LEU A 18 0.49 11.27 -0.91
C LEU A 18 -0.10 10.38 0.18
N VAL A 19 -0.33 9.09 -0.09
CA VAL A 19 -0.79 8.12 0.91
C VAL A 19 0.21 7.99 2.05
N VAL A 20 1.50 7.87 1.74
CA VAL A 20 2.57 7.85 2.75
C VAL A 20 2.56 9.11 3.59
N LEU A 21 2.41 10.29 2.98
CA LEU A 21 2.33 11.57 3.69
C LEU A 21 1.12 11.60 4.64
N LEU A 22 -0.06 11.25 4.14
CA LEU A 22 -1.29 11.23 4.94
C LEU A 22 -1.17 10.26 6.12
N LEU A 23 -0.67 9.05 5.90
CA LEU A 23 -0.42 8.08 6.97
C LEU A 23 0.65 8.58 7.95
N SER A 24 1.68 9.27 7.48
CA SER A 24 2.74 9.84 8.33
C SER A 24 2.24 10.98 9.23
N LEU A 25 1.09 11.58 8.92
CA LEU A 25 0.39 12.57 9.76
C LEU A 25 -0.48 11.90 10.84
N VAL A 26 -0.84 10.62 10.66
CA VAL A 26 -1.65 9.89 11.64
C VAL A 26 -0.83 9.60 12.90
N PRO A 27 -1.39 9.78 14.11
CA PRO A 27 -0.72 9.42 15.36
C PRO A 27 -0.32 7.95 15.40
N ASP A 28 0.86 7.66 15.99
CA ASP A 28 1.45 6.32 16.08
C ASP A 28 0.50 5.19 16.54
N PRO A 29 -0.38 5.36 17.55
CA PRO A 29 -1.26 4.26 17.97
C PRO A 29 -2.27 3.82 16.89
N HIS A 30 -2.61 4.71 15.95
CA HIS A 30 -3.61 4.46 14.91
C HIS A 30 -3.01 4.20 13.54
N ARG A 31 -1.76 4.65 13.30
CA ARG A 31 -1.13 4.58 11.97
C ARG A 31 -1.04 3.16 11.43
N ARG A 32 -0.57 2.23 12.25
CA ARG A 32 -0.38 0.82 11.84
C ARG A 32 -1.72 0.11 11.61
N PRO A 33 -2.69 0.13 12.55
CA PRO A 33 -4.00 -0.48 12.32
C PRO A 33 -4.74 0.10 11.12
N LEU A 34 -4.66 1.42 10.90
CA LEU A 34 -5.29 2.07 9.77
C LEU A 34 -4.73 1.55 8.43
N ASN A 35 -3.41 1.39 8.33
CA ASN A 35 -2.80 0.85 7.11
C ASN A 35 -3.12 -0.64 6.92
N ALA A 36 -3.14 -1.43 8.01
CA ALA A 36 -3.59 -2.82 7.95
C ALA A 36 -5.04 -2.94 7.44
N LEU A 37 -5.94 -2.03 7.85
CA LEU A 37 -7.29 -1.94 7.31
C LEU A 37 -7.30 -1.56 5.83
N GLY A 38 -6.39 -0.67 5.41
CA GLY A 38 -6.19 -0.32 4.00
C GLY A 38 -5.87 -1.55 3.13
N ILE A 39 -4.95 -2.41 3.57
CA ILE A 39 -4.62 -3.66 2.86
C ILE A 39 -5.82 -4.61 2.80
N ALA A 40 -6.57 -4.75 3.90
CA ALA A 40 -7.78 -5.57 3.91
C ALA A 40 -8.82 -5.04 2.92
N GLY A 41 -9.01 -3.72 2.87
CA GLY A 41 -9.89 -3.06 1.91
C GLY A 41 -9.44 -3.28 0.46
N ALA A 42 -8.14 -3.10 0.19
CA ALA A 42 -7.53 -3.29 -1.12
C ALA A 42 -7.75 -4.73 -1.64
N GLY A 43 -7.49 -5.73 -0.79
CA GLY A 43 -7.81 -7.14 -1.09
C GLY A 43 -9.30 -7.42 -1.29
N GLY A 44 -10.19 -6.63 -0.69
CA GLY A 44 -11.64 -6.75 -0.87
C GLY A 44 -12.14 -6.24 -2.23
N VAL A 45 -11.41 -5.33 -2.88
CA VAL A 45 -11.84 -4.76 -4.17
C VAL A 45 -11.87 -5.82 -5.27
N TYR A 46 -11.00 -6.83 -5.23
CA TYR A 46 -10.98 -7.88 -6.25
C TYR A 46 -12.32 -8.61 -6.38
N PHE A 47 -13.03 -8.83 -5.27
CA PHE A 47 -14.36 -9.46 -5.30
C PHE A 47 -15.41 -8.70 -6.12
N SER A 48 -15.19 -7.41 -6.41
CA SER A 48 -16.08 -6.61 -7.24
C SER A 48 -15.77 -6.68 -8.75
N GLY A 49 -14.57 -7.13 -9.12
CA GLY A 49 -14.09 -7.15 -10.50
C GLY A 49 -14.28 -8.48 -11.22
N GLY A 50 -14.30 -9.61 -10.49
CA GLY A 50 -14.49 -10.95 -11.07
C GLY A 50 -13.42 -11.36 -12.08
N GLY A 51 -12.24 -10.74 -12.04
CA GLY A 51 -11.23 -10.87 -13.10
C GLY A 51 -10.46 -12.19 -13.07
N LEU A 52 -10.35 -12.83 -11.90
CA LEU A 52 -9.66 -14.12 -11.72
C LEU A 52 -10.57 -15.24 -11.19
N ASP A 53 -11.89 -15.04 -11.27
CA ASP A 53 -12.92 -15.97 -10.81
C ASP A 53 -12.62 -16.49 -9.38
N ALA A 54 -12.66 -17.81 -9.18
CA ALA A 54 -12.48 -18.46 -7.88
C ALA A 54 -11.13 -18.16 -7.21
N TRP A 55 -10.11 -17.69 -7.93
CA TRP A 55 -8.81 -17.35 -7.36
C TRP A 55 -8.82 -16.08 -6.49
N GLU A 56 -9.85 -15.23 -6.62
CA GLU A 56 -9.99 -14.04 -5.78
C GLU A 56 -10.32 -14.41 -4.32
N LEU A 57 -10.98 -15.55 -4.09
CA LEU A 57 -11.29 -16.06 -2.74
C LEU A 57 -10.05 -16.42 -1.92
N PRO A 58 -9.16 -17.33 -2.36
CA PRO A 58 -7.94 -17.63 -1.61
C PRO A 58 -7.01 -16.41 -1.53
N PHE A 59 -6.96 -15.56 -2.54
CA PHE A 59 -6.16 -14.34 -2.49
C PHE A 59 -6.70 -13.33 -1.48
N GLY A 60 -8.01 -13.09 -1.45
CA GLY A 60 -8.64 -12.24 -0.45
C GLY A 60 -8.46 -12.77 0.98
N ALA A 61 -8.54 -14.10 1.17
CA ALA A 61 -8.24 -14.73 2.46
C ALA A 61 -6.77 -14.52 2.88
N LEU A 62 -5.83 -14.62 1.95
CA LEU A 62 -4.42 -14.31 2.18
C LEU A 62 -4.22 -12.84 2.57
N MET A 63 -4.86 -11.91 1.85
CA MET A 63 -4.80 -10.47 2.15
C MET A 63 -5.37 -10.16 3.55
N LEU A 64 -6.49 -10.77 3.93
CA LEU A 64 -7.06 -10.64 5.28
C LEU A 64 -6.13 -11.19 6.35
N TYR A 65 -5.51 -12.34 6.11
CA TYR A 65 -4.53 -12.91 7.04
C TYR A 65 -3.32 -11.97 7.22
N VAL A 66 -2.77 -11.45 6.12
CA VAL A 66 -1.65 -10.52 6.16
C VAL A 66 -2.04 -9.21 6.84
N ALA A 67 -3.24 -8.70 6.61
CA ALA A 67 -3.77 -7.52 7.32
C ALA A 67 -3.91 -7.77 8.82
N TYR A 68 -4.43 -8.93 9.24
CA TYR A 68 -4.51 -9.31 10.66
C TYR A 68 -3.13 -9.35 11.31
N ARG A 69 -2.14 -9.95 10.66
CA ARG A 69 -0.73 -9.92 11.14
C ARG A 69 -0.14 -8.50 11.10
N GLY A 70 -0.62 -7.67 10.18
CA GLY A 70 -0.26 -6.26 10.03
C GLY A 70 -0.65 -5.39 11.23
N LEU A 71 -1.70 -5.74 11.96
CA LEU A 71 -2.12 -5.04 13.18
C LEU A 71 -0.99 -4.94 14.22
N THR A 72 -0.06 -5.89 14.22
CA THR A 72 1.09 -5.94 15.14
C THR A 72 2.44 -5.79 14.44
N SER A 73 2.53 -5.90 13.11
CA SER A 73 3.80 -5.89 12.38
C SER A 73 3.76 -5.08 11.08
N TRP A 74 4.62 -4.06 11.00
CA TRP A 74 4.82 -3.27 9.78
C TRP A 74 5.36 -4.09 8.59
N THR A 75 6.13 -5.14 8.86
CA THR A 75 6.66 -6.01 7.80
C THR A 75 5.53 -6.74 7.08
N PHE A 76 4.52 -7.22 7.82
CA PHE A 76 3.35 -7.86 7.20
C PHE A 76 2.56 -6.86 6.36
N ILE A 77 2.43 -5.61 6.80
CA ILE A 77 1.81 -4.55 5.99
C ILE A 77 2.60 -4.34 4.70
N GLY A 78 3.93 -4.24 4.77
CA GLY A 78 4.79 -4.13 3.59
C GLY A 78 4.61 -5.30 2.62
N ILE A 79 4.59 -6.53 3.14
CA ILE A 79 4.34 -7.75 2.34
C ILE A 79 2.95 -7.70 1.69
N GLY A 80 1.92 -7.24 2.40
CA GLY A 80 0.55 -7.15 1.87
C GLY A 80 0.44 -6.20 0.68
N TRP A 81 1.12 -5.05 0.72
CA TRP A 81 1.19 -4.14 -0.43
C TRP A 81 1.94 -4.76 -1.63
N LEU A 82 3.01 -5.52 -1.39
CA LEU A 82 3.71 -6.24 -2.47
C LEU A 82 2.89 -7.39 -3.05
N LEU A 83 2.09 -8.08 -2.22
CA LEU A 83 1.15 -9.08 -2.69
C LEU A 83 0.07 -8.46 -3.56
N HIS A 84 -0.49 -7.32 -3.15
CA HIS A 84 -1.44 -6.54 -3.93
C HIS A 84 -0.82 -6.11 -5.27
N THR A 85 0.42 -5.58 -5.26
CA THR A 85 1.17 -5.28 -6.48
C THR A 85 1.24 -6.46 -7.44
N ALA A 86 1.62 -7.64 -6.94
CA ALA A 86 1.78 -8.82 -7.76
C ALA A 86 0.45 -9.25 -8.39
N TRP A 87 -0.64 -9.17 -7.62
CA TRP A 87 -1.98 -9.51 -8.11
C TRP A 87 -2.48 -8.51 -9.15
N ASP A 88 -2.17 -7.23 -8.97
CA ASP A 88 -2.50 -6.16 -9.90
C ASP A 88 -1.79 -6.29 -11.24
N VAL A 89 -0.52 -6.72 -11.21
CA VAL A 89 0.22 -7.06 -12.43
C VAL A 89 -0.45 -8.22 -13.16
N VAL A 90 -0.88 -9.27 -12.45
CA VAL A 90 -1.61 -10.40 -13.07
C VAL A 90 -2.90 -9.93 -13.72
N HIS A 91 -3.69 -9.09 -13.04
CA HIS A 91 -4.92 -8.50 -13.57
C HIS A 91 -4.68 -7.62 -14.79
N HIS A 92 -3.62 -6.78 -14.75
CA HIS A 92 -3.23 -5.95 -15.87
C HIS A 92 -2.85 -6.79 -17.10
N LEU A 93 -2.06 -7.85 -16.92
CA LEU A 93 -1.66 -8.76 -18.00
C LEU A 93 -2.85 -9.52 -18.61
N LYS A 94 -3.89 -9.81 -17.83
CA LYS A 94 -5.14 -10.42 -18.31
C LYS A 94 -6.11 -9.45 -18.96
N GLY A 95 -5.87 -8.13 -18.85
CA GLY A 95 -6.77 -7.10 -19.36
C GLY A 95 -8.02 -6.89 -18.49
N ASN A 96 -8.02 -7.39 -17.25
CA ASN A 96 -9.14 -7.26 -16.33
C ASN A 96 -8.83 -6.16 -15.30
N PRO A 97 -9.48 -4.99 -15.37
CA PRO A 97 -9.23 -3.92 -14.42
C PRO A 97 -9.84 -4.24 -13.05
N ILE A 98 -9.12 -3.89 -11.98
CA ILE A 98 -9.57 -4.06 -10.59
C ILE A 98 -10.81 -3.22 -10.31
N LEU A 99 -10.83 -2.00 -10.83
CA LEU A 99 -12.00 -1.13 -10.78
C LEU A 99 -12.72 -1.24 -12.13
N PRO A 100 -13.98 -1.73 -12.16
CA PRO A 100 -14.73 -1.92 -13.41
C PRO A 100 -14.89 -0.62 -14.23
N PHE A 101 -14.75 0.54 -13.59
CA PHE A 101 -14.89 1.87 -14.19
C PHE A 101 -13.56 2.55 -14.55
N ALA A 102 -12.41 1.93 -14.27
CA ALA A 102 -11.09 2.51 -14.52
C ALA A 102 -10.12 1.46 -15.07
N HIS A 103 -10.01 1.36 -16.40
CA HIS A 103 -9.21 0.34 -17.09
C HIS A 103 -7.73 0.31 -16.71
N ASP A 104 -7.14 1.45 -16.34
CA ASP A 104 -5.73 1.55 -15.94
C ASP A 104 -5.52 1.39 -14.42
N SER A 105 -6.58 1.12 -13.64
CA SER A 105 -6.49 1.07 -12.18
C SER A 105 -5.50 0.02 -11.68
N SER A 106 -5.41 -1.13 -12.36
CA SER A 106 -4.50 -2.21 -12.01
C SER A 106 -3.03 -1.80 -12.19
N LEU A 107 -2.69 -1.15 -13.31
CA LEU A 107 -1.33 -0.67 -13.52
C LEU A 107 -0.98 0.46 -12.54
N GLY A 108 -1.94 1.34 -12.25
CA GLY A 108 -1.78 2.39 -11.26
C GLY A 108 -1.45 1.84 -9.87
N CYS A 109 -2.27 0.92 -9.35
CA CYS A 109 -2.04 0.32 -8.03
C CYS A 109 -0.73 -0.48 -7.99
N ALA A 110 -0.42 -1.26 -9.04
CA ALA A 110 0.86 -1.97 -9.15
C ALA A 110 2.11 -1.06 -9.03
N ILE A 111 2.02 0.22 -9.42
CA ILE A 111 3.12 1.18 -9.28
C ILE A 111 3.06 1.93 -7.93
N CYS A 112 1.85 2.20 -7.44
CA CYS A 112 1.63 2.91 -6.17
C CYS A 112 2.05 2.07 -4.96
N ASP A 113 1.67 0.80 -4.92
CA ASP A 113 1.80 -0.05 -3.75
C ASP A 113 3.26 -0.28 -3.30
N PRO A 114 4.24 -0.48 -4.20
CA PRO A 114 5.65 -0.60 -3.80
C PRO A 114 6.17 0.63 -3.06
N VAL A 115 5.67 1.84 -3.37
CA VAL A 115 6.03 3.07 -2.65
C VAL A 115 5.56 2.99 -1.20
N ILE A 116 4.32 2.55 -0.99
CA ILE A 116 3.74 2.37 0.35
C ILE A 116 4.44 1.22 1.08
N ALA A 117 4.72 0.11 0.38
CA ALA A 117 5.41 -1.05 0.93
C ALA A 117 6.80 -0.68 1.47
N LEU A 118 7.59 0.06 0.70
CA LEU A 118 8.93 0.51 1.11
C LEU A 118 8.87 1.39 2.37
N TRP A 119 7.86 2.25 2.50
CA TRP A 119 7.66 3.04 3.71
C TRP A 119 7.24 2.16 4.91
N CYS A 120 6.39 1.16 4.70
CA CYS A 120 6.01 0.20 5.73
C CYS A 120 7.20 -0.65 6.21
N LEU A 121 8.04 -1.13 5.29
CA LEU A 121 9.24 -1.92 5.61
C LEU A 121 10.29 -1.11 6.40
N ARG A 122 10.22 0.21 6.38
CA ARG A 122 11.01 1.12 7.24
C ARG A 122 10.39 1.36 8.61
N GLY A 123 9.29 0.69 8.95
CA GLY A 123 8.58 0.82 10.23
C GLY A 123 7.50 1.91 10.25
N GLY A 124 7.07 2.41 9.08
CA GLY A 124 6.02 3.43 8.98
C GLY A 124 6.39 4.75 9.68
N PRO A 125 7.54 5.37 9.36
CA PRO A 125 8.04 6.55 10.07
C PRO A 125 7.06 7.72 10.02
N SER A 126 7.05 8.51 11.09
CA SER A 126 6.24 9.73 11.17
C SER A 126 6.80 10.84 10.28
N LEU A 127 6.00 11.87 10.00
CA LEU A 127 6.45 13.01 9.20
C LEU A 127 7.73 13.67 9.76
N ARG A 128 7.88 13.70 11.09
CA ARG A 128 9.04 14.28 11.76
C ARG A 128 10.32 13.46 11.57
N GLU A 129 10.19 12.13 11.46
CA GLU A 129 11.30 11.21 11.23
C GLU A 129 11.72 11.17 9.76
N LEU A 130 10.79 11.47 8.84
CA LEU A 130 11.05 11.61 7.41
C LEU A 130 11.81 12.90 7.06
N LEU A 131 11.71 13.95 7.90
CA LEU A 131 12.39 15.23 7.69
C LEU A 131 13.76 15.24 8.42
N PRO A 132 14.92 15.32 7.71
CA PRO A 132 16.26 15.21 8.28
C PRO A 132 16.72 16.27 9.31
N GLY A 133 15.82 17.09 9.87
CA GLY A 133 16.17 18.30 10.64
C GLY A 133 15.97 18.25 12.16
N ARG A 134 15.37 17.20 12.73
CA ARG A 134 15.05 17.22 14.17
C ARG A 134 15.21 15.85 14.82
N ARG A 135 16.47 15.44 15.03
CA ARG A 135 16.80 14.38 16.00
C ARG A 135 16.31 14.83 17.37
N VAL A 136 15.19 14.29 17.83
CA VAL A 136 14.77 14.44 19.23
C VAL A 136 15.81 13.71 20.08
N PRO A 137 16.50 14.37 21.03
CA PRO A 137 17.43 13.69 21.92
C PRO A 137 16.67 12.58 22.65
N ARG A 138 17.11 11.33 22.44
CA ARG A 138 16.61 10.17 23.18
C ARG A 138 16.88 10.45 24.67
N ARG A 139 15.83 10.82 25.42
CA ARG A 139 15.93 11.04 26.86
C ARG A 139 16.38 9.72 27.47
N ARG A 140 17.66 9.64 27.87
CA ARG A 140 18.18 8.52 28.65
C ARG A 140 17.42 8.55 29.97
N VAL A 141 16.51 7.59 30.16
CA VAL A 141 16.01 7.29 31.51
C VAL A 141 17.19 6.68 32.24
N VAL A 142 17.76 7.45 33.16
CA VAL A 142 18.74 6.97 34.12
C VAL A 142 17.93 6.39 35.28
N THR A 143 18.03 5.08 35.45
CA THR A 143 17.70 4.38 36.70
C THR A 143 18.99 3.83 37.26
#